data_AF-W9XP06-F1
#
_entry.id   AF-W9XP06-F1
#
_cell.length_a   1.000
_cell.length_b   1.000
_cell.length_c   1.000
_cell.angle_alpha   90.00
_cell.angle_beta   90.00
_cell.angle_gamma   90.00
#
_symmetry.space_group_name_H-M   'P 1'
#
loop_
_entity.id
_entity.type
_entity.pdbx_description
1 polymer ?
#
loop_
_entity_poly.entity_id
_entity_poly.type
_entity_poly.pdbx_seq_one_letter_code
_entity_poly.pdbx_strand_id
1 'polypeptide(L)'
;MPTSPAAAAATEASGPVALDSPLRTTPIHPSVPSVKVPDTALTTEPNTNPVTLRPFTEAELEKHGFEKLREQIVGASKSGSGKGGSGVTEKQKQEIERIREETAALLKQKLDERETKVRQIEREMEVKAKTREVERKVFQKKFGAGKDL
;
A
#
# COMPACT_ATOMS: atom_id res chain seq x y z
N MET A 1 -15.50 2.18 61.40
CA MET A 1 -15.47 0.96 60.55
C MET A 1 -15.51 1.40 59.10
N PRO A 2 -14.43 1.33 58.31
CA PRO A 2 -14.54 1.54 56.88
C PRO A 2 -14.97 0.22 56.22
N THR A 3 -16.19 0.16 55.67
CA THR A 3 -16.63 -0.96 54.84
C THR A 3 -16.23 -0.68 53.40
N SER A 4 -15.16 -1.32 52.96
CA SER A 4 -14.74 -1.41 51.55
C SER A 4 -15.88 -2.02 50.72
N PRO A 5 -16.27 -1.45 49.57
CA PRO A 5 -17.14 -2.18 48.66
C PRO A 5 -16.31 -3.27 47.99
N ALA A 6 -16.84 -4.48 48.04
CA ALA A 6 -16.27 -5.68 47.47
C ALA A 6 -15.98 -5.47 45.97
N ALA A 7 -14.77 -5.84 45.56
CA ALA A 7 -14.44 -6.01 44.15
C ALA A 7 -15.39 -7.06 43.56
N ALA A 8 -16.37 -6.60 42.77
CA ALA A 8 -17.19 -7.49 41.98
C ALA A 8 -16.25 -8.26 41.03
N ALA A 9 -16.23 -9.57 41.20
CA ALA A 9 -15.38 -10.48 40.47
C ALA A 9 -15.46 -10.21 38.96
N ALA A 10 -14.33 -9.83 38.38
CA ALA A 10 -14.16 -9.83 36.94
C ALA A 10 -14.27 -11.29 36.48
N THR A 11 -15.45 -11.71 36.03
CA THR A 11 -15.59 -12.91 35.20
C THR A 11 -14.85 -12.64 33.90
N GLU A 12 -13.59 -13.10 33.86
CA GLU A 12 -12.78 -13.13 32.65
C GLU A 12 -13.48 -14.03 31.64
N ALA A 13 -14.24 -13.41 30.74
CA ALA A 13 -14.70 -14.09 29.54
C ALA A 13 -13.46 -14.35 28.68
N SER A 14 -12.94 -15.58 28.76
CA SER A 14 -11.85 -16.08 27.92
C SER A 14 -12.32 -16.17 26.46
N GLY A 15 -12.37 -15.03 25.77
CA GLY A 15 -12.77 -14.92 24.37
C GLY A 15 -12.93 -13.47 23.91
N PRO A 16 -13.12 -13.22 22.60
CA PRO A 16 -13.36 -11.88 22.08
C PRO A 16 -14.68 -11.33 22.64
N VAL A 17 -14.61 -10.25 23.41
CA VAL A 17 -15.80 -9.57 23.96
C VAL A 17 -16.53 -8.88 22.81
N ALA A 18 -17.82 -9.18 22.60
CA ALA A 18 -18.64 -8.57 21.56
C ALA A 18 -18.68 -7.03 21.69
N LEU A 19 -18.82 -6.31 20.57
CA LEU A 19 -18.83 -4.84 20.56
C LEU A 19 -19.99 -4.26 21.36
N ASP A 20 -21.14 -4.93 21.33
CA ASP A 20 -22.35 -4.52 22.05
C ASP A 20 -22.37 -4.99 23.52
N SER A 21 -21.27 -5.61 24.00
CA SER A 21 -21.21 -6.13 25.37
C SER A 21 -21.20 -4.99 26.39
N PRO A 22 -22.00 -5.08 27.47
CA PRO A 22 -22.00 -4.07 28.53
C PRO A 22 -20.64 -3.95 29.22
N LEU A 23 -19.79 -4.98 29.16
CA LEU A 23 -18.43 -4.94 29.69
C LEU A 23 -17.56 -3.86 29.04
N ARG A 24 -17.83 -3.51 27.76
CA ARG A 24 -17.11 -2.45 27.04
C ARG A 24 -17.63 -1.05 27.37
N THR A 25 -18.81 -0.95 27.98
CA THR A 25 -19.51 0.33 28.22
C THR A 25 -19.63 0.67 29.70
N THR A 26 -19.37 -0.27 30.61
CA THR A 26 -19.35 -0.01 32.05
C THR A 26 -18.07 0.74 32.44
N PRO A 27 -18.18 1.96 33.01
CA PRO A 27 -17.02 2.70 33.51
C PRO A 27 -16.33 1.92 34.63
N ILE A 28 -15.00 1.87 34.60
CA ILE A 28 -14.19 1.19 35.63
C ILE A 28 -14.26 1.95 36.97
N HIS A 29 -14.64 3.24 36.94
CA HIS A 29 -14.77 4.08 38.12
C HIS A 29 -16.12 4.80 38.18
N PRO A 30 -16.73 4.91 39.38
CA PRO A 30 -18.03 5.54 39.58
C PRO A 30 -18.00 7.06 39.37
N SER A 31 -16.83 7.68 39.36
CA SER A 31 -16.63 9.12 39.14
C SER A 31 -16.52 9.50 37.67
N VAL A 32 -16.43 8.53 36.76
CA VAL A 32 -16.37 8.80 35.33
C VAL A 32 -17.80 8.78 34.81
N PRO A 33 -18.32 9.90 34.26
CA PRO A 33 -19.61 9.88 33.59
C PRO A 33 -19.52 8.84 32.48
N SER A 34 -20.50 7.93 32.41
CA SER A 34 -20.65 7.00 31.30
C SER A 34 -20.75 7.85 30.03
N VAL A 35 -19.63 8.03 29.32
CA VAL A 35 -19.58 8.82 28.10
C VAL A 35 -20.42 8.06 27.08
N LYS A 36 -21.69 8.42 27.03
CA LYS A 36 -22.57 8.07 25.94
C LYS A 36 -21.92 8.69 24.72
N VAL A 37 -21.62 7.87 23.71
CA VAL A 37 -21.52 8.37 22.34
C VAL A 37 -22.72 9.32 22.19
N PRO A 38 -22.51 10.63 21.94
CA PRO A 38 -23.61 11.57 21.90
C PRO A 38 -24.69 11.02 20.98
N ASP A 39 -25.98 11.15 21.33
CA ASP A 39 -27.04 10.71 20.41
C ASP A 39 -26.92 11.46 19.06
N THR A 40 -26.25 12.62 19.06
CA THR A 40 -25.80 13.39 17.89
C THR A 40 -24.59 12.80 17.16
N ALA A 41 -24.09 11.61 17.50
CA ALA A 41 -23.05 10.86 16.79
C ALA A 41 -23.65 9.60 16.12
N LEU A 42 -24.87 9.21 16.48
CA LEU A 42 -25.73 8.32 15.69
C LEU A 42 -26.35 9.12 14.53
N THR A 43 -25.52 9.85 13.81
CA THR A 43 -25.99 10.95 12.98
C THR A 43 -26.71 10.46 11.74
N THR A 44 -27.94 10.95 11.61
CA THR A 44 -28.68 11.24 10.38
C THR A 44 -28.00 12.32 9.51
N GLU A 45 -26.77 12.72 9.84
CA GLU A 45 -25.96 13.74 9.16
C GLU A 45 -25.42 13.22 7.83
N PRO A 46 -25.28 14.10 6.83
CA PRO A 46 -24.76 13.72 5.52
C PRO A 46 -23.32 13.21 5.64
N ASN A 47 -23.04 12.13 4.92
CA ASN A 47 -21.70 11.62 4.66
C ASN A 47 -20.76 12.78 4.32
N THR A 48 -19.94 13.20 5.28
CA THR A 48 -19.14 14.43 5.20
C THR A 48 -17.73 14.08 4.74
N ASN A 49 -17.21 14.85 3.79
CA ASN A 49 -15.87 14.67 3.28
C ASN A 49 -14.84 15.07 4.36
N PRO A 50 -13.94 14.16 4.78
CA PRO A 50 -13.02 14.42 5.89
C PRO A 50 -11.97 15.49 5.59
N VAL A 51 -11.79 15.86 4.32
CA VAL A 51 -10.83 16.89 3.91
C VAL A 51 -11.48 18.27 3.88
N THR A 52 -12.72 18.36 3.39
CA THR A 52 -13.41 19.64 3.19
C THR A 52 -14.41 19.98 4.29
N LEU A 53 -14.72 19.02 5.16
CA LEU A 53 -15.74 19.12 6.22
C LEU A 53 -17.11 19.56 5.67
N ARG A 54 -17.36 19.29 4.38
CA ARG A 54 -18.62 19.54 3.67
C ARG A 54 -19.20 18.21 3.16
N PRO A 55 -20.51 18.12 2.92
CA PRO A 55 -21.08 16.94 2.27
C PRO A 55 -20.44 16.71 0.89
N PHE A 56 -20.30 15.45 0.50
CA PHE A 56 -19.80 15.12 -0.84
C PHE A 56 -20.71 15.70 -1.93
N THR A 57 -20.11 16.30 -2.95
CA THR A 57 -20.82 16.77 -4.14
C THR A 57 -21.11 15.60 -5.08
N GLU A 58 -22.18 15.66 -5.88
CA GLU A 58 -22.54 14.60 -6.84
C GLU A 58 -21.36 14.24 -7.78
N ALA A 59 -20.61 15.25 -8.22
CA ALA A 59 -19.41 15.05 -9.03
C ALA A 59 -18.31 14.26 -8.30
N GLU A 60 -18.15 14.45 -6.98
CA GLU A 60 -17.21 13.66 -6.17
C GLU A 60 -17.71 12.22 -5.97
N LEU A 61 -19.02 12.03 -5.79
CA LEU A 61 -19.64 10.71 -5.71
C LEU A 61 -19.37 9.86 -6.95
N GLU A 62 -19.59 10.44 -8.13
CA GLU A 62 -19.36 9.78 -9.41
C GLU A 62 -17.87 9.57 -9.69
N LYS A 63 -17.05 10.61 -9.53
CA LYS A 63 -15.60 10.57 -9.83
C LYS A 63 -14.88 9.49 -9.04
N HIS A 64 -15.23 9.32 -7.77
CA HIS A 64 -14.60 8.34 -6.89
C HIS A 64 -15.35 7.00 -6.83
N GLY A 65 -16.45 6.86 -7.58
CA GLY A 65 -17.21 5.62 -7.66
C GLY A 65 -17.77 5.16 -6.32
N PHE A 66 -18.14 6.10 -5.45
CA PHE A 66 -18.60 5.79 -4.09
C PHE A 66 -19.88 4.94 -4.07
N GLU A 67 -20.72 5.02 -5.09
CA GLU A 67 -21.92 4.17 -5.24
C GLU A 67 -21.56 2.68 -5.38
N LYS A 68 -20.59 2.35 -6.25
CA LYS A 68 -20.09 0.98 -6.42
C LYS A 68 -19.48 0.45 -5.12
N LEU A 69 -18.77 1.31 -4.40
CA LEU A 69 -18.19 0.97 -3.11
C LEU A 69 -19.28 0.70 -2.06
N ARG A 70 -20.35 1.50 -2.03
CA ARG A 70 -21.51 1.28 -1.15
C ARG A 70 -22.18 -0.06 -1.45
N GLU A 71 -22.40 -0.39 -2.71
CA GLU A 71 -22.94 -1.70 -3.12
C GLU A 71 -22.04 -2.85 -2.68
N GLN A 72 -20.72 -2.70 -2.83
CA GLN A 72 -19.74 -3.69 -2.39
C GLN A 72 -19.76 -3.88 -0.87
N ILE A 73 -19.83 -2.80 -0.09
CA ILE A 73 -19.88 -2.85 1.37
C ILE A 73 -21.19 -3.47 1.86
N VAL A 74 -22.33 -3.09 1.27
CA VAL A 74 -23.64 -3.65 1.63
C VAL A 74 -23.72 -5.14 1.22
N GLY A 75 -23.19 -5.50 0.05
CA GLY A 75 -23.06 -6.89 -0.39
C GLY A 75 -22.15 -7.71 0.53
N ALA A 76 -21.02 -7.13 0.96
CA ALA A 76 -20.11 -7.76 1.91
C ALA A 76 -20.67 -7.85 3.33
N SER A 77 -21.49 -6.89 3.75
CA SER A 77 -22.16 -6.85 5.07
C SER A 77 -23.24 -7.95 5.20
N LYS A 78 -24.00 -8.21 4.12
CA LYS A 78 -24.99 -9.30 4.09
C LYS A 78 -24.36 -10.69 4.03
N SER A 79 -23.14 -10.81 3.52
CA SER A 79 -22.33 -12.01 3.56
C SER A 79 -21.48 -12.01 4.83
N GLY A 80 -22.10 -12.34 5.96
CA GLY A 80 -21.44 -12.40 7.26
C GLY A 80 -20.04 -13.04 7.18
N SER A 81 -19.06 -12.35 7.78
CA SER A 81 -17.77 -12.87 8.23
C SER A 81 -16.93 -13.66 7.20
N GLY A 82 -15.88 -13.01 6.70
CA GLY A 82 -14.60 -13.70 6.50
C GLY A 82 -14.28 -14.26 5.11
N LYS A 83 -14.27 -13.43 4.06
CA LYS A 83 -13.25 -13.48 3.00
C LYS A 83 -13.46 -12.31 2.04
N GLY A 84 -12.45 -11.45 1.88
CA GLY A 84 -12.42 -10.38 0.87
C GLY A 84 -12.27 -10.93 -0.55
N GLY A 85 -13.16 -11.83 -0.97
CA GLY A 85 -13.23 -12.36 -2.32
C GLY A 85 -14.18 -11.50 -3.15
N SER A 86 -13.67 -10.39 -3.69
CA SER A 86 -14.35 -9.65 -4.75
C SER A 86 -14.73 -10.63 -5.87
N GLY A 87 -16.00 -10.68 -6.23
CA GLY A 87 -16.52 -11.46 -7.36
C GLY A 87 -15.98 -10.91 -8.68
N VAL A 88 -14.72 -11.18 -8.98
CA VAL A 88 -14.12 -10.90 -10.29
C VAL A 88 -14.65 -11.96 -11.25
N THR A 89 -15.42 -11.51 -12.24
CA THR A 89 -15.94 -12.41 -13.29
C THR A 89 -14.80 -13.07 -14.06
N GLU A 90 -15.01 -14.27 -14.60
CA GLU A 90 -13.99 -15.03 -15.35
C GLU A 90 -13.35 -14.18 -16.47
N LYS A 91 -14.16 -13.34 -17.14
CA LYS A 91 -13.72 -12.42 -18.18
C LYS A 91 -12.77 -11.34 -17.66
N GLN A 92 -13.02 -10.80 -16.46
CA GLN A 92 -12.13 -9.82 -15.84
C GLN A 92 -10.81 -10.47 -15.40
N LYS A 93 -10.82 -11.73 -14.94
CA LYS A 93 -9.58 -12.44 -14.61
C LYS A 93 -8.70 -12.64 -15.85
N GLN A 94 -9.30 -13.04 -16.98
CA GLN A 94 -8.59 -13.22 -18.25
C GLN A 94 -7.98 -11.91 -18.76
N GLU A 95 -8.73 -10.80 -18.68
CA GLU A 95 -8.20 -9.49 -19.09
C GLU A 95 -7.03 -9.04 -18.20
N ILE A 96 -7.14 -9.27 -16.88
CA ILE A 96 -6.06 -8.96 -15.94
C ILE A 96 -4.82 -9.81 -16.24
N GLU A 97 -4.98 -11.08 -16.57
CA GLU A 97 -3.89 -11.99 -16.92
C GLU A 97 -3.20 -11.57 -18.22
N ARG A 98 -3.97 -11.20 -19.23
CA ARG A 98 -3.46 -10.66 -20.49
C ARG A 98 -2.65 -9.38 -20.29
N ILE A 99 -3.18 -8.42 -19.55
CA ILE A 99 -2.47 -7.15 -19.27
C ILE A 99 -1.17 -7.43 -18.50
N ARG A 100 -1.16 -8.39 -17.56
CA ARG A 100 0.05 -8.79 -16.84
C ARG A 100 1.09 -9.40 -17.76
N GLU A 101 0.68 -10.28 -18.66
CA GLU A 101 1.57 -10.94 -19.61
C GLU A 101 2.17 -9.93 -20.61
N GLU A 102 1.34 -9.04 -21.18
CA GLU A 102 1.79 -7.96 -22.07
C GLU A 102 2.78 -7.01 -21.35
N THR A 103 2.50 -6.68 -20.09
CA THR A 103 3.40 -5.84 -19.28
C THR A 103 4.72 -6.54 -18.98
N ALA A 104 4.67 -7.83 -18.63
CA ALA A 104 5.86 -8.62 -18.36
C ALA A 104 6.74 -8.77 -19.61
N ALA A 105 6.12 -8.97 -20.78
CA ALA A 105 6.82 -9.03 -22.06
C ALA A 105 7.53 -7.71 -22.39
N LEU A 106 6.85 -6.57 -22.23
CA LEU A 106 7.44 -5.24 -22.44
C LEU A 106 8.60 -4.95 -21.48
N LEU A 107 8.49 -5.37 -20.21
CA LEU A 107 9.57 -5.23 -19.24
C LEU A 107 10.77 -6.09 -19.61
N LYS A 108 10.55 -7.34 -20.01
CA LYS A 108 11.60 -8.25 -20.44
C LYS A 108 12.35 -7.69 -21.66
N GLN A 109 11.62 -7.21 -22.68
CA GLN A 109 12.23 -6.60 -23.86
C GLN A 109 13.13 -5.41 -23.47
N LYS A 110 12.65 -4.52 -22.59
CA LYS A 110 13.46 -3.37 -22.13
C LYS A 110 14.71 -3.78 -21.35
N LEU A 111 14.68 -4.90 -20.63
CA LEU A 111 15.85 -5.44 -19.94
C LEU A 111 16.85 -6.01 -20.94
N ASP A 112 16.40 -6.81 -21.91
CA ASP A 112 17.25 -7.41 -22.94
C ASP A 112 17.92 -6.32 -23.80
N GLU A 113 17.19 -5.26 -24.17
CA GLU A 113 17.73 -4.10 -24.88
C GLU A 113 18.76 -3.31 -24.06
N ARG A 114 18.60 -3.24 -22.73
CA ARG A 114 19.58 -2.59 -21.87
C ARG A 114 20.82 -3.43 -21.72
N GLU A 115 20.67 -4.74 -21.52
CA GLU A 115 21.80 -5.66 -21.38
C GLU A 115 22.67 -5.67 -22.65
N THR A 116 22.04 -5.70 -23.83
CA THR A 116 22.76 -5.64 -25.11
C THR A 116 23.53 -4.33 -25.27
N LYS A 117 22.94 -3.19 -24.91
CA LYS A 117 23.62 -1.88 -24.90
C LYS A 117 24.79 -1.84 -23.94
N VAL A 118 24.63 -2.36 -22.72
CA VAL A 118 25.74 -2.41 -21.73
C VAL A 118 26.89 -3.26 -22.26
N ARG A 119 26.60 -4.46 -22.79
CA ARG A 119 27.63 -5.33 -23.39
C ARG A 119 28.35 -4.67 -24.56
N GLN A 120 27.64 -3.88 -25.38
CA GLN A 120 28.27 -3.16 -26.48
C GLN A 120 29.19 -2.04 -25.97
N ILE A 121 28.73 -1.25 -25.00
CA ILE A 121 29.54 -0.19 -24.38
C ILE A 121 30.80 -0.79 -23.75
N GLU A 122 30.68 -1.91 -23.05
CA GLU A 122 31.82 -2.59 -22.43
C GLU A 122 32.87 -3.01 -23.45
N ARG A 123 32.46 -3.61 -24.58
CA ARG A 123 33.39 -3.94 -25.68
C ARG A 123 34.05 -2.71 -26.27
N GLU A 124 33.29 -1.64 -26.51
CA GLU A 124 33.85 -0.39 -27.04
C GLU A 124 34.84 0.26 -26.08
N MET A 125 34.56 0.20 -24.78
CA MET A 125 35.45 0.68 -23.72
C MET A 125 36.74 -0.14 -23.66
N GLU A 126 36.65 -1.47 -23.78
CA GLU A 126 37.82 -2.34 -23.83
C GLU A 126 38.71 -2.03 -25.04
N VAL A 127 38.12 -1.87 -26.22
CA VAL A 127 38.86 -1.49 -27.44
C VAL A 127 39.52 -0.13 -27.27
N LYS A 128 38.79 0.88 -26.78
CA LYS A 128 39.35 2.21 -26.53
C LYS A 128 40.48 2.18 -25.50
N ALA A 129 40.37 1.35 -24.46
CA ALA A 129 41.42 1.16 -23.47
C ALA A 129 42.68 0.54 -24.09
N LYS A 130 42.53 -0.52 -24.89
CA LYS A 130 43.65 -1.15 -25.61
C LYS A 130 44.32 -0.17 -26.57
N THR A 131 43.55 0.60 -27.34
CA THR A 131 44.10 1.62 -28.25
C THR A 131 44.90 2.66 -27.48
N ARG A 132 44.33 3.22 -26.40
CA ARG A 132 45.04 4.18 -25.54
C ARG A 132 46.30 3.60 -24.92
N GLU A 133 46.30 2.33 -24.54
CA GLU A 133 47.49 1.66 -24.01
C GLU A 133 48.58 1.53 -25.08
N VAL A 134 48.22 1.12 -26.29
CA VAL A 134 49.15 1.06 -27.43
C VAL A 134 49.71 2.45 -27.74
N GLU A 135 48.86 3.47 -27.82
CA GLU A 135 49.28 4.86 -28.02
C GLU A 135 50.24 5.34 -26.92
N ARG A 136 49.94 5.04 -25.65
CA ARG A 136 50.84 5.34 -24.52
C ARG A 136 52.19 4.66 -24.67
N LYS A 137 52.22 3.38 -25.06
CA LYS A 137 53.48 2.65 -25.29
C LYS A 137 54.27 3.23 -26.46
N VAL A 138 53.60 3.58 -27.56
CA VAL A 138 54.23 4.23 -28.72
C VAL A 138 54.78 5.60 -28.33
N PHE A 139 54.01 6.39 -27.59
CA PHE A 139 54.43 7.71 -27.12
C PHE A 139 55.62 7.61 -26.16
N GLN A 140 55.57 6.71 -25.17
CA GLN A 140 56.67 6.47 -24.25
C GLN A 140 57.93 5.98 -24.98
N LYS A 141 57.79 5.12 -25.99
CA LYS A 141 58.92 4.65 -26.79
C LYS A 141 59.54 5.78 -27.65
N LYS A 142 58.71 6.65 -28.24
CA LYS A 142 59.17 7.72 -29.13
C LYS A 142 59.69 8.97 -28.38
N PHE A 143 59.11 9.26 -27.22
CA PHE A 143 59.35 10.54 -26.51
C PHE A 143 59.81 10.36 -25.05
N GLY A 144 59.64 9.17 -24.45
CA GLY A 144 60.07 8.87 -23.08
C GLY A 144 61.50 8.32 -22.97
N ALA A 145 62.10 7.84 -24.06
CA ALA A 145 63.49 7.35 -24.10
C ALA A 145 64.55 8.47 -24.20
N GLY A 146 64.15 9.74 -24.14
CA GLY A 146 65.04 10.91 -24.25
C GLY A 146 65.09 11.78 -23.00
N LYS A 147 64.66 11.27 -21.84
CA LYS A 147 64.68 12.02 -20.58
C LYS A 147 65.66 11.40 -19.57
N ASP A 148 66.88 11.16 -20.04
CA ASP A 148 68.08 11.12 -19.22
C ASP A 148 68.96 12.30 -19.68
N LEU A 149 68.76 13.45 -19.04
CA LEU A 149 69.57 14.68 -19.14
C LEU A 149 69.71 15.22 -17.72
#